data_AF-A0A2A5DSF6-F1
#
_entry.id   AF-A0A2A5DSF6-F1
#
_cell.length_a   1.000
_cell.length_b   1.000
_cell.length_c   1.000
_cell.angle_alpha   90.00
_cell.angle_beta   90.00
_cell.angle_gamma   90.00
#
_symmetry.space_group_name_H-M   'P 1'
#
loop_
_entity.id
_entity.type
_entity.pdbx_description
1 polymer ?
#
loop_
_entity_poly.entity_id
_entity_poly.type
_entity_poly.pdbx_seq_one_letter_code
_entity_poly.pdbx_strand_id
1 'polypeptide(L)' 'MITLSNKNVQMAALKQAENKKGWIVRIFEPTGHKQKTQLNVGVGKKFSKTLTLKPFEIKTFRINTNKGSMIETNLMEEKA' A
#
# COMPACT_ATOMS: atom_id res chain seq x y z
N MET A 1 2.57 -4.82 -12.56
CA MET A 1 1.79 -5.58 -11.56
C MET A 1 2.11 -5.08 -10.15
N ILE A 2 1.13 -4.99 -9.24
CA ILE A 2 1.32 -4.72 -7.80
C ILE A 2 0.85 -5.97 -7.03
N THR A 3 1.67 -6.51 -6.13
CA THR A 3 1.35 -7.76 -5.41
C THR A 3 1.70 -7.69 -3.92
N LEU A 4 1.04 -8.53 -3.13
CA LEU A 4 1.32 -8.78 -1.73
C LEU A 4 1.86 -10.21 -1.57
N SER A 5 2.90 -10.40 -0.76
CA SER A 5 3.47 -11.74 -0.53
C SER A 5 2.69 -12.59 0.47
N ASN A 6 1.93 -11.95 1.37
CA ASN A 6 1.13 -12.64 2.39
C ASN A 6 -0.34 -12.68 1.97
N LYS A 7 -0.87 -13.90 1.74
CA LYS A 7 -2.26 -14.16 1.35
C LYS A 7 -3.30 -13.74 2.40
N ASN A 8 -2.89 -13.61 3.66
CA ASN A 8 -3.78 -13.18 4.75
C ASN A 8 -3.95 -11.66 4.79
N VAL A 9 -3.16 -10.89 4.03
CA VAL A 9 -3.26 -9.43 3.95
C VAL A 9 -3.87 -9.06 2.60
N GLN A 10 -4.88 -8.18 2.62
CA GLN A 10 -5.65 -7.85 1.42
C GLN A 10 -5.35 -6.43 0.92
N MET A 11 -5.40 -6.26 -0.40
CA MET A 11 -5.41 -4.92 -1.01
C MET A 11 -6.87 -4.47 -1.14
N ALA A 12 -7.31 -3.63 -0.22
CA ALA A 12 -8.69 -3.15 -0.16
C ALA A 12 -9.00 -2.08 -1.22
N ALA A 13 -7.98 -1.36 -1.69
CA ALA A 13 -8.13 -0.40 -2.78
C ALA A 13 -6.83 -0.24 -3.58
N LEU A 14 -6.99 -0.03 -4.88
CA LEU A 14 -5.97 0.49 -5.79
C LEU A 14 -6.66 1.50 -6.71
N LYS A 15 -6.30 2.78 -6.60
CA LYS A 15 -6.88 3.85 -7.42
C LYS A 15 -5.87 4.93 -7.73
N GLN A 16 -6.17 5.80 -8.69
CA GLN A 16 -5.39 7.02 -8.86
C GLN A 16 -5.58 7.96 -7.65
N ALA A 17 -4.53 8.67 -7.25
CA ALA A 17 -4.63 9.71 -6.22
C ALA A 17 -5.56 10.84 -6.68
N GLU A 18 -6.24 11.51 -5.74
CA GLU A 18 -7.25 12.54 -6.06
C GLU A 18 -6.65 13.70 -6.87
N ASN A 19 -5.43 14.10 -6.53
CA ASN A 19 -4.67 15.12 -7.27
C ASN A 19 -4.05 14.60 -8.59
N LYS A 20 -4.42 13.40 -9.04
CA LYS A 20 -3.92 12.69 -10.23
C LYS A 20 -2.43 12.35 -10.24
N LYS A 21 -1.70 12.69 -9.16
CA LYS A 21 -0.25 12.50 -9.05
C LYS A 21 0.06 11.24 -8.25
N GLY A 22 0.18 10.11 -8.94
CA GLY A 22 0.49 8.80 -8.36
C GLY A 22 -0.74 7.95 -8.06
N TRP A 23 -0.52 6.88 -7.30
CA TRP A 23 -1.52 5.85 -7.02
C TRP A 23 -1.71 5.68 -5.52
N ILE A 24 -2.92 5.37 -5.10
CA ILE A 24 -3.28 5.05 -3.72
C ILE A 24 -3.49 3.56 -3.61
N VAL A 25 -2.83 2.96 -2.62
CA VAL A 25 -3.02 1.56 -2.22
C VAL A 25 -3.46 1.53 -0.77
N ARG A 26 -4.55 0.80 -0.49
CA ARG A 26 -5.01 0.51 0.87
C ARG A 26 -4.79 -0.96 1.16
N ILE A 27 -4.11 -1.25 2.26
CA ILE A 27 -3.73 -2.60 2.68
C ILE A 27 -4.37 -2.86 4.03
N PHE A 28 -5.06 -3.99 4.14
CA PHE A 28 -5.86 -4.35 5.30
C PHE A 28 -5.47 -5.72 5.85
N GLU A 29 -5.42 -5.81 7.18
CA GLU A 29 -5.23 -7.03 7.96
C GLU A 29 -6.60 -7.55 8.46
N PRO A 30 -7.25 -8.53 7.80
CA PRO A 30 -8.58 -9.02 8.18
C PRO A 30 -8.61 -10.08 9.28
N THR A 31 -7.47 -10.63 9.71
CA THR A 31 -7.44 -11.84 10.57
C THR A 31 -7.48 -11.52 12.06
N GLY A 32 -7.34 -10.26 12.47
CA GLY A 32 -7.28 -9.87 13.87
C GLY A 32 -5.95 -10.24 14.54
N HIS A 33 -4.91 -10.54 13.76
CA HIS A 33 -3.59 -10.92 14.24
C HIS A 33 -2.53 -10.04 13.58
N LYS A 34 -1.42 -9.78 14.28
CA LYS A 34 -0.30 -9.04 13.69
C LYS A 34 0.20 -9.77 12.44
N GLN A 35 0.18 -9.11 11.28
CA GLN A 35 0.66 -9.67 10.02
C GLN A 35 1.87 -8.90 9.47
N LYS A 36 2.69 -9.61 8.69
CA LYS A 36 3.78 -9.02 7.91
C LYS A 36 3.57 -9.38 6.44
N THR A 37 3.75 -8.43 5.54
CA THR A 37 3.65 -8.65 4.09
C THR A 37 4.70 -7.84 3.35
N GLN A 38 5.08 -8.27 2.15
CA GLN A 38 5.89 -7.48 1.22
C GLN A 38 4.98 -6.95 0.13
N LEU A 39 4.90 -5.63 0.00
CA LEU A 39 4.29 -4.96 -1.14
C LEU A 39 5.34 -4.86 -2.24
N ASN A 40 5.07 -5.48 -3.38
CA ASN A 40 5.93 -5.41 -4.56
C ASN A 40 5.26 -4.57 -5.64
N VAL A 41 5.93 -3.51 -6.08
CA VAL A 41 5.47 -2.63 -7.15
C VAL A 41 6.35 -2.88 -8.38
N GLY A 42 5.79 -3.61 -9.34
CA GLY A 42 6.45 -4.00 -10.59
C GLY A 42 6.08 -3.10 -11.79
N VAL A 43 5.61 -1.88 -11.55
CA VAL A 43 5.27 -0.88 -12.59
C VAL A 43 6.15 0.35 -12.45
N GLY A 44 6.59 0.93 -13.57
CA GLY A 44 7.57 2.02 -13.56
C GLY A 44 8.91 1.58 -12.95
N LYS A 45 9.49 2.41 -12.09
CA LYS A 45 10.67 2.06 -11.31
C LYS A 45 10.28 1.05 -10.23
N LYS A 46 10.76 -0.19 -10.40
CA LYS A 46 10.42 -1.32 -9.54
C LYS A 46 10.96 -1.10 -8.12
N PHE A 47 10.14 -1.39 -7.11
CA PHE A 47 10.56 -1.40 -5.72
C PHE A 47 9.70 -2.36 -4.89
N SER A 48 10.18 -2.70 -3.70
CA SER A 48 9.41 -3.45 -2.71
C SER A 48 9.54 -2.84 -1.32
N LYS A 49 8.51 -3.03 -0.49
CA LYS A 49 8.53 -2.57 0.90
C LYS A 49 7.89 -3.61 1.81
N THR A 50 8.59 -3.91 2.89
CA THR A 50 8.07 -4.72 3.99
C THR A 50 7.14 -3.89 4.85
N LEU A 51 5.93 -4.41 5.08
CA LEU A 51 4.90 -3.79 5.89
C LEU A 51 4.56 -4.71 7.07
N THR A 52 4.39 -4.11 8.24
CA THR A 52 3.86 -4.78 9.42
C THR A 52 2.52 -4.12 9.75
N LEU A 53 1.50 -4.94 9.91
CA LEU A 53 0.14 -4.53 10.25
C LEU A 53 -0.23 -5.09 11.63
N LYS A 54 -0.88 -4.26 12.44
CA LYS A 54 -1.56 -4.64 13.68
C LYS A 54 -2.88 -5.35 13.36
N PRO A 55 -3.49 -6.06 14.33
CA PRO A 55 -4.83 -6.60 14.20
C PRO A 55 -5.82 -5.58 13.63
N PHE A 56 -6.52 -5.93 12.55
CA PHE A 56 -7.53 -5.08 11.89
C PHE A 56 -7.02 -3.72 11.38
N GLU A 57 -5.70 -3.55 11.21
CA GLU A 57 -5.14 -2.29 10.74
C GLU A 57 -5.37 -2.09 9.24
N ILE A 58 -5.73 -0.87 8.87
CA ILE A 58 -5.72 -0.38 7.49
C ILE A 58 -4.56 0.61 7.36
N LYS A 59 -3.63 0.33 6.46
CA LYS A 59 -2.59 1.28 6.04
C LYS A 59 -2.88 1.80 4.64
N THR A 60 -2.81 3.12 4.49
CA THR A 60 -2.99 3.78 3.19
C THR A 60 -1.66 4.35 2.74
N PHE A 61 -1.29 4.09 1.48
CA PHE A 61 -0.04 4.55 0.91
C PHE A 61 -0.27 5.27 -0.41
N ARG A 62 0.50 6.33 -0.64
CA ARG A 62 0.66 6.95 -1.94
C ARG A 62 1.95 6.46 -2.59
N ILE A 63 1.82 5.89 -3.79
CA ILE A 63 2.90 5.34 -4.61
C ILE A 63 3.25 6.32 -5.73
N ASN A 64 4.54 6.62 -5.86
CA ASN A 64 5.10 7.28 -7.02
C ASN A 64 5.90 6.28 -7.85
N THR A 65 5.30 5.79 -8.93
CA THR A 65 5.88 4.76 -9.82
C THR A 65 7.09 5.28 -10.60
N ASN A 66 7.17 6.59 -10.86
CA ASN A 66 8.30 7.18 -11.58
C ASN A 66 9.54 7.26 -10.70
N LYS A 67 9.34 7.65 -9.43
CA LYS A 67 10.42 7.75 -8.42
C LYS A 67 10.76 6.41 -7.76
N GLY A 68 9.89 5.41 -7.87
CA GLY A 68 10.02 4.13 -7.18
C GLY A 68 9.93 4.31 -5.66
N SER A 69 9.01 5.16 -5.22
CA SER A 69 8.86 5.52 -3.81
C SER A 69 7.41 5.42 -3.36
N MET A 70 7.24 5.37 -2.03
CA MET A 70 5.96 5.28 -1.38
C MET A 70 6.00 6.00 -0.04
N ILE A 71 4.90 6.64 0.31
CA ILE A 71 4.70 7.33 1.59
C ILE A 71 3.36 6.90 2.20
N GLU A 72 3.31 6.78 3.52
CA GLU A 72 2.07 6.49 4.25
C GLU A 72 1.23 7.76 4.31
N THR A 73 -0.09 7.63 4.15
CA THR A 73 -1.04 8.74 4.21
C THR A 73 -2.31 8.34 4.95
N ASN A 74 -3.15 9.32 5.28
CA ASN A 74 -4.44 9.05 5.91
C ASN A 74 -5.47 8.61 4.85
N LEU A 75 -6.66 8.23 5.31
CA LEU A 75 -7.73 7.77 4.42
C LEU A 75 -8.13 8.84 3.38
N MET A 76 -7.99 10.11 3.74
CA MET A 76 -8.34 11.30 2.94
C MET A 76 -7.18 11.84 2.09
N GLU A 77 -6.02 11.17 2.05
CA GLU A 77 -4.84 11.58 1.27
C GLU A 77 -4.20 12.94 1.67
N GLU A 78 -4.54 13.48 2.83
CA GLU A 78 -4.11 14.83 3.26
C GLU A 78 -2.66 14.86 3.80
N LYS A 79 -2.19 13.73 4.35
CA LYS A 79 -0.87 13.61 4.96
C LYS A 79 0.04 12.87 4.00
N ALA A 80 0.62 13.57 3.01
CA ALA A 80 1.47 12.96 1.99
C ALA A 80 2.54 13.93 1.48
#